data_AF-F3G8X3-F1
#
_entry.id   AF-F3G8X3-F1
#
_cell.length_a   1.000
_cell.length_b   1.000
_cell.length_c   1.000
_cell.angle_alpha   90.00
_cell.angle_beta   90.00
_cell.angle_gamma   90.00
#
_symmetry.space_group_name_H-M   'P 1'
#
loop_
_entity.id
_entity.type
_entity.pdbx_description
1 polymer ?
#
loop_
_entity_poly.entity_id
_entity_poly.type
_entity_poly.pdbx_seq_one_letter_code
_entity_poly.pdbx_strand_id
1 'polypeptide(L)' 'KKRESTPPAEKPSEDMIRALSQEKGLDPETGLPLPK' A
#
# COMPACT_ATOMS: atom_id res chain seq x y z
N LYS A 1 9.50 -15.80 -24.98
CA LYS A 1 8.76 -15.58 -23.72
C LYS A 1 8.56 -14.07 -23.52
N LYS A 2 7.55 -13.49 -24.18
CA LYS A 2 7.20 -12.08 -24.01
C LYS A 2 6.48 -12.01 -22.66
N ARG A 3 7.18 -11.58 -21.61
CA ARG A 3 6.48 -11.19 -20.39
C ARG A 3 5.72 -9.93 -20.79
N GLU A 4 4.41 -10.04 -20.92
CA GLU A 4 3.54 -8.89 -20.98
C GLU A 4 3.89 -8.08 -19.74
N SER A 5 4.65 -7.02 -19.98
CA SER A 5 5.02 -6.06 -18.96
C SER A 5 3.73 -5.30 -18.72
N THR A 6 2.88 -5.85 -17.86
CA THR A 6 1.88 -5.00 -17.20
C THR A 6 2.67 -3.81 -16.66
N PRO A 7 2.27 -2.56 -16.99
CA PRO A 7 2.98 -1.40 -16.49
C PRO A 7 3.11 -1.56 -14.96
N PRO A 8 4.27 -1.22 -14.37
CA PRO A 8 4.44 -1.34 -12.93
C PRO A 8 3.24 -0.65 -12.29
N ALA A 9 2.49 -1.40 -11.47
CA ALA A 9 1.28 -0.89 -10.84
C ALA A 9 1.64 0.47 -10.26
N GLU A 10 0.96 1.51 -10.74
CA GLU A 10 1.13 2.85 -10.20
C GLU A 10 1.01 2.72 -8.69
N LYS A 11 1.99 3.25 -7.95
CA LYS A 11 1.97 3.15 -6.49
C LYS A 11 0.57 3.56 -6.04
N PRO A 12 -0.09 2.77 -5.17
CA PRO A 12 -1.42 3.11 -4.72
C PRO A 12 -1.40 4.54 -4.19
N SER A 13 -2.46 5.30 -4.48
CA SER A 13 -2.57 6.68 -4.03
C SER A 13 -2.37 6.77 -2.52
N GLU A 14 -1.78 7.86 -2.05
CA GLU A 14 -1.53 8.12 -0.62
C GLU A 14 -2.79 7.90 0.23
N ASP A 15 -3.95 8.35 -0.25
CA ASP A 15 -5.25 8.16 0.41
C ASP A 15 -5.65 6.68 0.53
N MET A 16 -5.31 5.87 -0.48
CA MET A 16 -5.60 4.45 -0.51
C MET A 16 -4.70 3.68 0.46
N ILE A 17 -3.41 4.03 0.52
CA ILE A 17 -2.48 3.49 1.52
C ILE A 17 -2.99 3.85 2.92
N ARG A 18 -3.37 5.11 3.13
CA ARG A 18 -3.86 5.59 4.43
C ARG A 18 -5.10 4.85 4.91
N ALA A 19 -6.10 4.70 4.04
CA ALA A 19 -7.34 4.02 4.36
C ALA A 19 -7.10 2.54 4.73
N LEU A 20 -6.30 1.82 3.94
CA LEU A 20 -5.99 0.42 4.18
C LEU A 20 -5.13 0.23 5.43
N SER A 21 -4.13 1.09 5.64
CA SER A 21 -3.30 1.04 6.85
C SER A 21 -4.15 1.25 8.10
N GLN A 22 -5.04 2.25 8.12
CA GLN A 22 -5.97 2.46 9.25
C GLN A 22 -6.91 1.28 9.47
N GLU A 23 -7.50 0.72 8.39
CA GLU A 23 -8.35 -0.46 8.47
C GLU A 23 -7.63 -1.68 9.09
N LYS A 24 -6.32 -1.80 8.82
CA LYS A 24 -5.49 -2.90 9.33
C LYS A 24 -4.76 -2.57 10.64
N GLY A 25 -4.96 -1.37 11.20
CA GLY A 25 -4.25 -0.93 12.41
C GLY A 25 -2.74 -0.76 12.20
N LEU A 26 -2.34 -0.40 10.99
CA LEU A 26 -0.97 -0.10 10.59
C LEU A 26 -0.78 1.41 10.47
N ASP A 27 0.45 1.85 10.67
CA ASP A 27 0.88 3.22 10.37
C ASP A 27 0.98 3.41 8.83
N PRO A 28 0.31 4.42 8.24
CA PRO A 28 0.37 4.68 6.81
C PRO A 28 1.74 5.14 6.29
N GLU A 29 2.60 5.70 7.15
CA GLU A 29 3.93 6.17 6.76
C GLU A 29 4.97 5.05 6.83
N THR A 30 4.87 4.19 7.85
CA THR A 30 5.88 3.15 8.11
C THR A 30 5.43 1.73 7.74
N GLY A 31 4.12 1.50 7.59
CA GLY A 31 3.53 0.18 7.35
C GLY A 31 3.61 -0.78 8.54
N LEU A 32 4.00 -0.28 9.71
CA LEU A 32 4.17 -1.07 10.93
C LEU A 32 2.88 -1.12 11.76
N PRO A 33 2.64 -2.19 12.54
CA PRO A 33 1.49 -2.25 13.43
C PRO A 33 1.58 -1.15 14.49
N LEU A 34 0.47 -0.44 14.67
CA LEU A 34 0.36 0.55 15.74
C LEU A 34 0.39 -0.19 17.09
N PRO A 35 1.19 0.29 18.07
CA PRO A 35 1.15 -0.26 19.42
C PRO A 35 -0.26 -0.07 20.01
N LYS A 36 -0.74 -1.08 20.73
CA LYS A 36 -2.06 -1.09 21.38
C LYS A 36 -2.19 -0.01 22.45
#